data_AF-A0A945HWS0-F1
#
_entry.id   AF-A0A945HWS0-F1
#
_cell.length_a   1.000
_cell.length_b   1.000
_cell.length_c   1.000
_cell.angle_alpha   90.00
_cell.angle_beta   90.00
_cell.angle_gamma   90.00
#
_symmetry.space_group_name_H-M   'P 1'
#
loop_
_entity.id
_entity.type
_entity.pdbx_description
1 polymer ?
#
loop_
_entity_poly.entity_id
_entity_poly.type
_entity_poly.pdbx_seq_one_letter_code
_entity_poly.pdbx_strand_id
1 'polypeptide(L)'
;LTVPLMCVEFYLILKAAGATKQLMWKLIFLSVVMLVTGYLGEAVYNTGSGPALWGLASGIAYFVIVYEIWFGGAAKLAQSAGGAVESAHKTLCKFVLIGWAIYPIGYMAGTEGWYSGFFGGLEMDVIYNIGDAINKIGFGLVVYNLAVNSKA
;
A
#
# COMPACT_ATOMS: atom_id res chain seq x y z
N LEU A 1 0.32 7.04 9.10
CA LEU A 1 -0.08 6.09 10.17
C LEU A 1 -0.78 4.85 9.64
N THR A 2 -1.73 4.98 8.70
CA THR A 2 -2.58 3.86 8.25
C THR A 2 -1.85 2.79 7.45
N VAL A 3 -0.86 3.15 6.62
CA VAL A 3 -0.11 2.18 5.81
C VAL A 3 0.67 1.16 6.66
N PRO A 4 1.48 1.57 7.67
CA PRO A 4 2.07 0.61 8.61
C PRO A 4 1.06 -0.29 9.31
N LEU A 5 -0.12 0.25 9.65
CA LEU A 5 -1.19 -0.53 10.30
C LEU A 5 -1.78 -1.58 9.35
N MET A 6 -2.03 -1.23 8.07
CA MET A 6 -2.45 -2.19 7.04
C MET A 6 -1.41 -3.30 6.82
N CYS A 7 -0.11 -2.99 6.90
CA CYS A 7 0.95 -4.00 6.87
C CYS A 7 0.91 -4.96 8.08
N VAL A 8 0.53 -4.47 9.27
CA VAL A 8 0.30 -5.31 10.44
C VAL A 8 -0.92 -6.20 10.24
N GLU A 9 -2.01 -5.68 9.66
CA GLU A 9 -3.21 -6.48 9.35
C GLU A 9 -2.87 -7.63 8.38
N PHE A 10 -2.07 -7.38 7.35
CA PHE A 10 -1.52 -8.43 6.48
C PHE A 10 -0.75 -9.51 7.25
N TYR A 11 0.09 -9.09 8.19
CA TYR A 11 0.78 -10.03 9.06
C TYR A 11 -0.20 -10.86 9.90
N LEU A 12 -1.22 -10.23 10.47
CA LEU A 12 -2.19 -10.91 11.34
C LEU A 12 -3.00 -11.98 10.60
N ILE A 13 -3.43 -11.72 9.37
CA ILE A 13 -4.16 -12.73 8.57
C ILE A 13 -3.25 -13.91 8.18
N LEU A 14 -1.96 -13.68 7.94
CA LEU A 14 -0.99 -14.72 7.58
C LEU A 14 -0.34 -15.38 8.81
N LYS A 15 -0.57 -14.85 10.01
CA LYS A 15 0.01 -15.39 11.25
C LYS A 15 -0.42 -16.83 11.49
N ALA A 16 -1.69 -17.14 11.22
CA ALA A 16 -2.21 -18.51 11.30
C ALA A 16 -1.49 -19.48 10.34
N ALA A 17 -0.90 -18.96 9.27
CA ALA A 17 -0.15 -19.71 8.27
C ALA A 17 1.37 -19.75 8.54
N GLY A 18 1.83 -19.23 9.69
CA GLY A 18 3.24 -19.22 10.06
C GLY A 18 4.01 -17.96 9.69
N ALA A 19 3.33 -16.84 9.39
CA ALA A 19 4.02 -15.56 9.18
C ALA A 19 4.90 -15.19 10.38
N THR A 20 6.14 -14.80 10.11
CA THR A 20 7.10 -14.40 11.15
C THR A 20 7.02 -12.90 11.42
N LYS A 21 7.46 -12.48 12.61
CA LYS A 21 7.62 -11.05 12.94
C LYS A 21 8.58 -10.34 11.97
N GLN A 22 9.51 -11.06 11.36
CA GLN A 22 10.43 -10.52 10.36
C GLN A 22 9.69 -10.03 9.10
N LEU A 23 8.68 -10.76 8.63
CA LEU A 23 7.83 -10.33 7.51
C LEU A 23 7.08 -9.03 7.86
N MET A 24 6.48 -8.98 9.06
CA MET A 24 5.79 -7.78 9.56
C MET A 24 6.72 -6.56 9.58
N TRP A 25 7.89 -6.69 10.20
CA TRP A 25 8.85 -5.59 10.29
C TRP A 25 9.43 -5.18 8.94
N LYS A 26 9.61 -6.15 8.01
CA LYS A 26 10.00 -5.86 6.63
C LYS A 26 8.96 -4.98 5.93
N LEU A 27 7.67 -5.35 6.02
CA LEU A 27 6.58 -4.57 5.42
C LEU A 27 6.43 -3.19 6.08
N ILE A 28 6.52 -3.10 7.40
CA ILE A 28 6.52 -1.82 8.13
C ILE A 28 7.67 -0.94 7.66
N PHE A 29 8.90 -1.47 7.62
CA PHE A 29 10.07 -0.72 7.20
C PHE A 29 9.91 -0.18 5.76
N LEU A 30 9.51 -1.04 4.83
CA LEU A 30 9.24 -0.62 3.44
C LEU A 30 8.15 0.46 3.38
N SER A 31 7.09 0.32 4.17
CA SER A 31 6.02 1.33 4.23
C SER A 31 6.50 2.67 4.77
N VAL A 32 7.38 2.66 5.77
CA VAL A 32 7.98 3.89 6.32
C VAL A 32 8.88 4.54 5.28
N VAL A 33 9.72 3.78 4.59
CA VAL A 33 10.56 4.30 3.51
C VAL A 33 9.70 4.93 2.41
N MET A 34 8.65 4.24 1.97
CA MET A 34 7.71 4.75 0.97
C MET A 34 7.08 6.08 1.40
N LEU A 35 6.59 6.17 2.65
CA LEU A 35 5.94 7.38 3.16
C LEU A 35 6.92 8.53 3.37
N VAL A 36 8.10 8.27 3.92
CA VAL A 36 9.12 9.31 4.17
C VAL A 36 9.62 9.86 2.85
N THR A 37 9.94 9.01 1.88
CA THR A 37 10.38 9.47 0.56
C THR A 37 9.29 10.22 -0.19
N GLY A 38 8.04 9.79 -0.11
CA GLY A 38 6.90 10.54 -0.66
C GLY A 38 6.79 11.93 -0.03
N TYR A 39 6.82 12.01 1.31
CA TYR A 39 6.78 13.28 2.03
C TYR A 39 7.93 14.22 1.68
N LEU A 40 9.15 13.69 1.51
CA LEU A 40 10.30 14.47 1.10
C LEU A 40 10.08 15.14 -0.27
N GLY A 41 9.48 14.44 -1.22
CA GLY A 41 9.18 15.01 -2.52
C GLY A 41 7.99 15.97 -2.54
N GLU A 42 6.99 15.75 -1.68
CA GLU A 42 5.79 16.59 -1.59
C GLU A 42 6.05 17.91 -0.84
N ALA A 43 6.78 17.86 0.27
CA ALA A 43 6.84 18.96 1.24
C ALA A 43 8.23 19.60 1.42
N VAL A 44 9.31 18.88 1.13
CA VAL A 44 10.68 19.33 1.45
C VAL A 44 11.46 19.72 0.20
N TYR A 45 11.46 18.85 -0.80
CA TYR A 45 12.13 19.00 -2.08
C TYR A 45 11.10 19.17 -3.19
N ASN A 46 10.18 20.12 -3.00
CA ASN A 46 8.97 20.26 -3.81
C ASN A 46 9.14 21.07 -5.11
N THR A 47 10.37 21.45 -5.48
CA THR A 47 10.68 22.26 -6.67
C THR A 47 11.59 21.52 -7.64
N GLY A 48 11.52 21.89 -8.93
CA GLY A 48 12.40 21.35 -9.96
C GLY A 48 12.21 19.84 -10.15
N SER A 49 13.30 19.08 -10.19
CA SER A 49 13.25 17.61 -10.33
C SER A 49 13.02 16.86 -9.02
N GLY A 50 13.00 17.56 -7.87
CA GLY A 50 12.87 16.98 -6.54
C GLY A 50 11.63 16.08 -6.38
N PRO A 51 10.41 16.55 -6.71
CA PRO A 51 9.20 15.75 -6.56
C PRO A 51 9.24 14.46 -7.37
N ALA A 52 9.75 14.52 -8.60
CA ALA A 52 9.85 13.35 -9.47
C ALA A 52 10.86 12.31 -8.95
N LEU A 53 12.03 12.76 -8.45
CA LEU A 53 13.06 11.86 -7.93
C LEU A 53 12.62 11.16 -6.63
N TRP A 54 12.05 11.92 -5.70
CA TRP A 54 11.58 11.37 -4.42
C TRP A 54 10.29 10.57 -4.58
N GLY A 55 9.41 10.97 -5.50
CA GLY A 55 8.25 10.19 -5.94
C GLY A 55 8.65 8.86 -6.57
N LEU A 56 9.72 8.82 -7.38
CA LEU A 56 10.27 7.57 -7.92
C LEU A 56 10.80 6.66 -6.81
N ALA A 57 11.56 7.20 -5.85
CA ALA A 57 12.05 6.42 -4.70
C ALA A 57 10.89 5.82 -3.89
N SER A 58 9.84 6.61 -3.65
CA SER A 58 8.61 6.14 -3.00
C SER A 58 7.91 5.05 -3.82
N GLY A 59 7.77 5.26 -5.14
CA GLY A 59 7.20 4.29 -6.07
C GLY A 59 7.97 2.96 -6.10
N ILE A 60 9.30 2.98 -6.05
CA ILE A 60 10.12 1.77 -5.95
C ILE A 60 9.79 1.02 -4.65
N ALA A 61 9.75 1.71 -3.51
CA ALA A 61 9.40 1.09 -2.23
C ALA A 61 7.98 0.48 -2.27
N TYR A 62 7.02 1.18 -2.90
CA TYR A 62 5.68 0.67 -3.14
C TYR A 62 5.68 -0.63 -3.96
N PHE A 63 6.37 -0.68 -5.10
CA PHE A 63 6.44 -1.88 -5.93
C PHE A 63 7.20 -3.03 -5.25
N VAL A 64 8.17 -2.74 -4.38
CA VAL A 64 8.82 -3.76 -3.55
C VAL A 64 7.82 -4.38 -2.55
N ILE A 65 6.92 -3.58 -1.96
CA ILE A 65 5.82 -4.10 -1.12
C ILE A 65 4.89 -4.98 -1.97
N VAL A 66 4.47 -4.51 -3.13
CA VAL A 66 3.62 -5.27 -4.07
C VAL A 66 4.28 -6.62 -4.41
N TYR A 67 5.56 -6.61 -4.75
CA TYR A 67 6.30 -7.83 -5.06
C TYR A 67 6.32 -8.80 -3.88
N GLU A 68 6.61 -8.30 -2.66
CA GLU A 68 6.66 -9.14 -1.46
C GLU A 68 5.32 -9.83 -1.16
N ILE A 69 4.20 -9.12 -1.36
CA ILE A 69 2.87 -9.66 -1.08
C ILE A 69 2.32 -10.56 -2.19
N TRP A 70 2.66 -10.31 -3.46
CA TRP A 70 2.15 -11.07 -4.61
C TRP A 70 3.01 -12.29 -4.95
N PHE A 71 4.33 -12.18 -4.80
CA PHE A 71 5.28 -13.21 -5.25
C PHE A 71 6.29 -13.61 -4.16
N GLY A 72 6.42 -12.81 -3.10
CA GLY A 72 7.36 -13.03 -2.01
C GLY A 72 6.89 -14.00 -0.93
N GLY A 73 7.39 -13.79 0.29
CA GLY A 73 7.14 -14.70 1.41
C GLY A 73 5.67 -14.75 1.82
N ALA A 74 4.98 -13.61 1.75
CA ALA A 74 3.57 -13.51 2.10
C ALA A 74 2.66 -14.32 1.14
N ALA A 75 2.96 -14.31 -0.17
CA ALA A 75 2.22 -15.08 -1.16
C ALA A 75 2.33 -16.59 -0.93
N LYS A 76 3.53 -17.07 -0.61
CA LYS A 76 3.77 -18.49 -0.30
C LYS A 76 3.03 -18.92 0.96
N LEU A 77 3.03 -18.09 2.00
CA LEU A 77 2.29 -18.33 3.23
C LEU A 77 0.78 -18.36 2.98
N ALA A 78 0.26 -17.44 2.17
CA ALA A 78 -1.15 -17.41 1.81
C ALA A 78 -1.58 -18.68 1.06
N GLN A 79 -0.76 -19.14 0.11
CA GLN A 79 -1.00 -20.40 -0.62
C GLN A 79 -0.96 -21.62 0.32
N SER A 80 -0.03 -21.65 1.29
CA SER A 80 0.00 -22.74 2.27
C SER A 80 -1.19 -22.72 3.23
N ALA A 81 -1.76 -21.55 3.51
CA ALA A 81 -2.97 -21.42 4.32
C ALA A 81 -4.20 -21.95 3.58
N GLY A 82 -4.30 -21.65 2.29
CA GLY A 82 -5.42 -22.00 1.43
C GLY A 82 -6.75 -21.34 1.86
N GLY A 83 -7.82 -21.74 1.18
CA GLY A 83 -9.20 -21.41 1.55
C GLY A 83 -9.48 -19.91 1.69
N ALA A 84 -10.15 -19.53 2.78
CA ALA A 84 -10.56 -18.15 3.03
C ALA A 84 -9.35 -17.20 3.20
N VAL A 85 -8.26 -17.67 3.82
CA VAL A 85 -7.04 -16.85 4.04
C VAL A 85 -6.37 -16.51 2.71
N GLU A 86 -6.24 -17.48 1.80
CA GLU A 86 -5.67 -17.23 0.48
C GLU A 86 -6.53 -16.27 -0.36
N SER A 87 -7.86 -16.42 -0.30
CA SER A 87 -8.81 -15.56 -0.99
C SER A 87 -8.77 -14.11 -0.48
N ALA A 88 -8.76 -13.94 0.85
CA ALA A 88 -8.61 -12.63 1.48
C ALA A 88 -7.27 -12.00 1.12
N HIS A 89 -6.17 -12.77 1.20
CA HIS A 89 -4.83 -12.30 0.81
C HIS A 89 -4.80 -11.79 -0.64
N LYS A 90 -5.32 -12.57 -1.61
CA LYS A 90 -5.40 -12.15 -3.02
C LYS A 90 -6.22 -10.87 -3.20
N THR A 91 -7.29 -10.71 -2.43
CA THR A 91 -8.13 -9.51 -2.48
C THR A 91 -7.37 -8.30 -1.93
N LEU A 92 -6.71 -8.43 -0.78
CA LEU A 92 -5.91 -7.35 -0.21
C LEU A 92 -4.71 -7.01 -1.10
N CYS A 93 -4.10 -8.00 -1.76
CA CYS A 93 -3.06 -7.79 -2.78
C CYS A 93 -3.55 -6.90 -3.94
N LYS A 94 -4.81 -7.04 -4.38
CA LYS A 94 -5.41 -6.14 -5.37
C LYS A 94 -5.64 -4.74 -4.82
N PHE A 95 -6.05 -4.60 -3.55
CA PHE A 95 -6.15 -3.28 -2.91
C PHE A 95 -4.80 -2.58 -2.85
N VAL A 96 -3.75 -3.30 -2.46
CA VAL A 96 -2.41 -2.71 -2.46
C VAL A 96 -1.98 -2.34 -3.87
N LEU A 97 -2.17 -3.20 -4.88
CA LEU A 97 -1.71 -2.91 -6.25
C LEU A 97 -2.53 -1.81 -6.97
N ILE A 98 -3.85 -1.85 -6.84
CA ILE A 98 -4.77 -1.00 -7.61
C ILE A 98 -5.26 0.15 -6.74
N GLY A 99 -5.73 -0.16 -5.54
CA GLY A 99 -6.26 0.83 -4.62
C GLY A 99 -5.20 1.82 -4.15
N TRP A 100 -3.98 1.37 -3.83
CA TRP A 100 -2.93 2.31 -3.40
C TRP A 100 -2.33 3.10 -4.56
N ALA A 101 -2.48 2.66 -5.81
CA ALA A 101 -2.03 3.42 -6.98
C ALA A 101 -2.74 4.79 -7.11
N ILE A 102 -3.86 4.99 -6.42
CA ILE A 102 -4.56 6.28 -6.30
C ILE A 102 -3.66 7.32 -5.61
N TYR A 103 -2.84 6.93 -4.62
CA TYR A 103 -2.00 7.89 -3.88
C TYR A 103 -0.86 8.45 -4.75
N PRO A 104 -0.09 7.66 -5.52
CA PRO A 104 0.84 8.22 -6.51
C PRO A 104 0.19 9.17 -7.52
N ILE A 105 -1.07 8.92 -7.91
CA ILE A 105 -1.80 9.84 -8.80
C ILE A 105 -2.09 11.17 -8.09
N GLY A 106 -2.55 11.13 -6.83
CA GLY A 106 -2.75 12.34 -6.04
C GLY A 106 -1.45 13.12 -5.82
N TYR A 107 -0.35 12.42 -5.56
CA TYR A 107 0.98 13.01 -5.46
C TYR A 107 1.38 13.73 -6.75
N MET A 108 1.22 13.08 -7.91
CA MET A 108 1.51 13.69 -9.22
C MET A 108 0.58 14.85 -9.57
N ALA A 109 -0.65 14.86 -9.05
CA ALA A 109 -1.58 15.98 -9.21
C ALA A 109 -1.19 17.19 -8.35
N GLY A 110 -0.69 16.94 -7.13
CA GLY A 110 -0.33 17.98 -6.15
C GLY A 110 1.11 18.48 -6.24
N THR A 111 1.95 17.91 -7.10
CA THR A 111 3.36 18.29 -7.24
C THR A 111 3.73 18.67 -8.67
N GLU A 112 4.75 19.52 -8.82
CA GLU A 112 5.27 19.91 -10.13
C GLU A 112 6.23 18.86 -10.70
N GLY A 113 6.13 18.58 -11.99
CA GLY A 113 7.00 17.63 -12.67
C GLY A 113 6.69 17.46 -14.16
N TRP A 114 7.39 16.52 -14.80
CA TRP A 114 7.14 16.18 -16.22
C TRP A 114 5.72 15.67 -16.48
N TYR A 115 5.03 15.22 -15.42
CA TYR A 115 3.66 14.72 -15.43
C TYR A 115 2.60 15.82 -15.22
N SER A 116 2.98 17.06 -14.95
CA SER A 116 2.05 18.16 -14.66
C SER A 116 1.08 18.45 -15.80
N GLY A 117 1.46 18.19 -17.06
CA GLY A 117 0.53 18.32 -18.20
C GLY A 117 -0.58 17.26 -18.24
N PHE A 118 -0.45 16.15 -17.50
CA PHE A 118 -1.42 15.06 -17.47
C PHE A 118 -2.30 15.08 -16.21
N PHE A 119 -1.72 15.40 -15.06
CA PHE A 119 -2.40 15.34 -13.76
C PHE A 119 -2.52 16.71 -13.07
N GLY A 120 -1.83 17.74 -13.57
CA GLY A 120 -1.87 19.08 -13.00
C GLY A 120 -3.27 19.68 -13.10
N GLY A 121 -3.68 20.35 -12.01
CA GLY A 121 -5.01 20.96 -11.89
C GLY A 121 -6.08 20.02 -11.33
N LEU A 122 -5.78 18.75 -11.08
CA LEU A 122 -6.64 17.90 -10.25
C LEU A 122 -6.45 18.23 -8.77
N GLU A 123 -7.54 18.29 -8.02
CA GLU A 123 -7.48 18.53 -6.57
C GLU A 123 -6.93 17.30 -5.84
N MET A 124 -5.67 17.38 -5.41
CA MET A 124 -4.98 16.31 -4.66
C MET A 124 -5.80 15.81 -3.48
N ASP A 125 -6.40 16.72 -2.71
CA ASP A 125 -7.19 16.38 -1.52
C ASP A 125 -8.41 15.51 -1.88
N VAL A 126 -9.04 15.75 -3.03
CA VAL A 126 -10.17 14.92 -3.51
C VAL A 126 -9.68 13.52 -3.85
N ILE A 127 -8.55 13.41 -4.57
CA ILE A 127 -7.95 12.12 -4.94
C ILE A 127 -7.57 11.32 -3.68
N TYR A 128 -6.92 11.96 -2.71
CA TYR A 128 -6.52 11.32 -1.46
C TYR A 128 -7.74 10.87 -0.62
N ASN A 129 -8.79 11.68 -0.53
CA ASN A 129 -10.02 11.30 0.17
C ASN A 129 -10.72 10.10 -0.49
N ILE A 130 -10.76 10.04 -1.83
CA ILE A 130 -11.28 8.88 -2.56
C ILE A 130 -10.41 7.64 -2.28
N GLY A 131 -9.09 7.81 -2.36
CA GLY A 131 -8.13 6.76 -2.02
C GLY A 131 -8.34 6.23 -0.61
N ASP A 132 -8.56 7.11 0.35
CA ASP A 132 -8.82 6.76 1.74
C ASP A 132 -10.15 6.04 1.93
N ALA A 133 -11.23 6.49 1.29
CA ALA A 133 -12.52 5.81 1.37
C ALA A 133 -12.41 4.37 0.85
N ILE A 134 -11.74 4.16 -0.29
CA ILE A 134 -11.55 2.84 -0.89
C ILE A 134 -10.64 1.97 -0.02
N ASN A 135 -9.46 2.48 0.34
CA ASN A 135 -8.41 1.68 0.96
C ASN A 135 -8.54 1.51 2.47
N LYS A 136 -9.26 2.38 3.18
CA LYS A 136 -9.46 2.20 4.63
C LYS A 136 -10.72 1.37 4.89
N ILE A 137 -11.82 1.68 4.20
CA ILE A 137 -13.09 0.96 4.40
C ILE A 137 -13.02 -0.40 3.70
N GLY A 138 -12.65 -0.43 2.42
CA GLY A 138 -12.60 -1.67 1.64
C GLY A 138 -11.63 -2.70 2.21
N PHE A 139 -10.44 -2.26 2.60
CA PHE A 139 -9.43 -3.13 3.21
C PHE A 139 -9.92 -3.71 4.55
N GLY A 140 -10.45 -2.85 5.43
CA GLY A 140 -11.00 -3.28 6.71
C GLY A 140 -12.17 -4.26 6.57
N LEU A 141 -13.05 -4.05 5.58
CA LEU A 141 -14.17 -4.96 5.30
C LEU A 141 -13.70 -6.35 4.85
N VAL A 142 -12.61 -6.45 4.06
CA VAL A 142 -12.04 -7.74 3.65
C VAL A 142 -11.47 -8.49 4.85
N VAL A 143 -10.71 -7.80 5.71
CA VAL A 143 -10.15 -8.40 6.94
C VAL A 143 -11.27 -8.82 7.90
N TYR A 144 -12.29 -7.99 8.08
CA TYR A 144 -13.46 -8.30 8.90
C TYR A 144 -14.22 -9.53 8.37
N ASN A 145 -14.48 -9.58 7.07
CA ASN A 145 -15.16 -10.71 6.44
C ASN A 145 -14.38 -12.02 6.66
N LEU A 146 -13.06 -12.00 6.50
CA LEU A 146 -12.22 -13.15 6.82
C LEU A 146 -12.36 -13.56 8.30
N ALA A 147 -12.29 -12.60 9.22
CA ALA A 147 -12.32 -12.86 10.66
C ALA A 147 -13.66 -13.42 11.16
N VAL A 148 -14.78 -13.04 10.54
CA VAL A 148 -16.10 -13.59 10.87
C VAL A 148 -16.25 -15.00 10.31
N ASN A 149 -15.81 -15.23 9.08
CA ASN A 149 -15.94 -16.52 8.40
C ASN A 149 -14.93 -17.57 8.90
N SER A 150 -13.87 -17.17 9.59
CA SER A 150 -12.88 -18.10 10.19
C SER A 150 -13.29 -18.64 11.56
N LYS A 151 -14.40 -18.17 12.14
CA LYS A 151 -14.96 -18.65 13.42
C LYS A 151 -16.01 -19.76 13.27
N ALA A 152 -16.26 -20.24 12.05
CA ALA A 152 -17.21 -21.32 11.75
C ALA A 152 -16.50 -22.66 11.58
#